data_AF-A0A381FLD8-F1
#
_entry.id   AF-A0A381FLD8-F1
#
_cell.length_a   1.000
_cell.length_b   1.000
_cell.length_c   1.000
_cell.angle_alpha   90.00
_cell.angle_beta   90.00
_cell.angle_gamma   90.00
#
_symmetry.space_group_name_H-M   'P 1'
#
loop_
_entity.id
_entity.type
_entity.pdbx_description
1 polymer ?
#
loop_
_entity_poly.entity_id
_entity_poly.type
_entity_poly.pdbx_seq_one_letter_code
_entity_poly.pdbx_strand_id
1 'polypeptide(L)'
;MKKLQNVGICVMFLTFTIDPKDAKDFDDALSMRKLENGNWEVGVHIADVSHYVVPGTILDDEAYERATSVYLVDRVVPMLPEVLSNDVCSLRPNEDKYTFSAVFELNDKAEIQKEWFGRTVIHSDRRFTYEEAQERIETKEGDLQEEINVLDGLAKIMRAARIKNGAITFDRSEVRFNLDENNQPIGVYFKISKDSNHLIEEFMLLANKKVSEFVSLKKGQPNNNTFIYRIHDDPDPAKTGSFKRFRFYFWI
;
A
#
# COMPACT_ATOMS: atom_id res chain seq x y z
N MET A 1 -26.21 18.97 -5.35
CA MET A 1 -25.53 19.57 -4.18
C MET A 1 -26.12 19.07 -2.84
N LYS A 2 -26.24 17.74 -2.62
CA LYS A 2 -26.79 17.15 -1.38
C LYS A 2 -26.08 15.83 -0.96
N LYS A 3 -24.80 15.65 -1.29
CA LYS A 3 -24.03 14.42 -0.99
C LYS A 3 -22.70 14.63 -0.23
N LEU A 4 -22.45 15.82 0.31
CA LEU A 4 -21.25 16.09 1.13
C LEU A 4 -21.43 15.78 2.63
N GLN A 5 -22.57 15.22 3.05
CA GLN A 5 -22.91 15.10 4.48
C GLN A 5 -22.25 13.92 5.23
N ASN A 6 -21.50 13.03 4.56
CA ASN A 6 -20.87 11.86 5.21
C ASN A 6 -19.33 11.79 5.08
N VAL A 7 -18.67 12.82 4.52
CA VAL A 7 -17.21 12.92 4.54
C VAL A 7 -16.84 13.88 5.67
N GLY A 8 -16.49 13.34 6.83
CA GLY A 8 -16.31 14.13 8.04
C GLY A 8 -14.93 14.80 8.18
N ILE A 9 -13.93 14.36 7.43
CA ILE A 9 -12.54 14.81 7.61
C ILE A 9 -11.90 15.10 6.24
N CYS A 10 -11.50 16.36 6.05
CA CYS A 10 -10.56 16.76 5.02
C CYS A 10 -9.15 16.67 5.61
N VAL A 11 -8.28 15.88 5.01
CA VAL A 11 -6.87 15.80 5.41
C VAL A 11 -6.17 17.02 4.83
N MET A 12 -5.82 17.96 5.70
CA MET A 12 -5.27 19.28 5.32
C MET A 12 -3.75 19.40 5.55
N PHE A 13 -3.06 18.29 5.72
CA PHE A 13 -1.61 18.26 5.93
C PHE A 13 -0.93 17.44 4.85
N LEU A 14 0.38 17.57 4.76
CA LEU A 14 1.21 17.05 3.68
C LEU A 14 0.81 15.63 3.31
N THR A 15 0.42 15.44 2.06
CA THR A 15 0.00 14.15 1.49
C THR A 15 0.68 13.93 0.15
N PHE A 16 1.16 12.72 -0.12
CA PHE A 16 1.81 12.37 -1.38
C PHE A 16 1.67 10.89 -1.72
N THR A 17 1.94 10.54 -2.98
CA THR A 17 2.00 9.15 -3.45
C THR A 17 3.44 8.78 -3.81
N ILE A 18 3.80 7.49 -3.72
CA ILE A 18 5.09 6.95 -4.16
C ILE A 18 4.82 5.69 -5.00
N ASP A 19 5.01 5.80 -6.31
CA ASP A 19 4.56 4.79 -7.28
C ASP A 19 5.66 4.45 -8.29
N PRO A 20 5.51 3.36 -9.08
CA PRO A 20 6.31 3.17 -10.28
C PRO A 20 6.16 4.35 -11.24
N LYS A 21 7.22 4.68 -11.98
CA LYS A 21 7.21 5.81 -12.93
C LYS A 21 6.08 5.70 -13.96
N ASP A 22 5.81 4.49 -14.43
CA ASP A 22 4.83 4.12 -15.44
C ASP A 22 3.41 3.89 -14.91
N ALA A 23 3.18 3.94 -13.59
CA ALA A 23 1.86 3.82 -12.99
C ALA A 23 0.94 4.97 -13.40
N LYS A 24 -0.34 4.65 -13.62
CA LYS A 24 -1.41 5.60 -14.00
C LYS A 24 -2.54 5.67 -12.96
N ASP A 25 -2.71 4.57 -12.26
CA ASP A 25 -3.62 4.30 -11.15
C ASP A 25 -2.84 4.40 -9.83
N PHE A 26 -2.97 5.51 -9.12
CA PHE A 26 -2.39 5.69 -7.79
C PHE A 26 -3.45 5.33 -6.76
N ASP A 27 -3.36 4.12 -6.20
CA ASP A 27 -4.38 3.59 -5.29
C ASP A 27 -4.19 4.05 -3.85
N ASP A 28 -2.95 4.35 -3.47
CA ASP A 28 -2.58 4.71 -2.10
C ASP A 28 -1.78 6.02 -2.01
N ALA A 29 -1.97 6.72 -0.90
CA ALA A 29 -1.22 7.91 -0.53
C ALA A 29 -0.85 7.86 0.95
N LEU A 30 0.28 8.49 1.28
CA LEU A 30 0.71 8.73 2.65
C LEU A 30 0.57 10.19 3.00
N SER A 31 0.12 10.47 4.23
CA SER A 31 0.19 11.81 4.80
C SER A 31 0.95 11.79 6.10
N MET A 32 1.56 12.92 6.47
CA MET A 32 2.18 13.03 7.77
C MET A 32 2.22 14.45 8.33
N ARG A 33 2.25 14.54 9.65
CA ARG A 33 2.59 15.75 10.40
C ARG A 33 3.19 15.42 11.76
N LYS A 34 4.02 16.32 12.28
CA LYS A 34 4.47 16.27 13.67
C LYS A 34 3.42 16.87 14.59
N LEU A 35 3.10 16.18 15.68
CA LEU A 35 2.19 16.64 16.72
C LEU A 35 2.93 17.44 17.80
N GLU A 36 2.19 18.25 18.56
CA GLU A 36 2.74 19.08 19.65
C GLU A 36 3.41 18.25 20.75
N ASN A 37 2.95 17.01 20.97
CA ASN A 37 3.53 16.07 21.94
C ASN A 37 4.81 15.37 21.44
N GLY A 38 5.25 15.68 20.22
CA GLY A 38 6.45 15.10 19.59
C GLY A 38 6.19 13.83 18.77
N ASN A 39 5.00 13.22 18.87
CA ASN A 39 4.63 12.08 18.04
C ASN A 39 4.35 12.49 16.59
N TRP A 40 4.22 11.50 15.72
CA TRP A 40 3.87 11.66 14.32
C TRP A 40 2.45 11.19 14.08
N GLU A 41 1.63 12.01 13.43
CA GLU A 41 0.39 11.54 12.85
C GLU A 41 0.67 11.13 11.40
N VAL A 42 0.45 9.86 11.07
CA VAL A 42 0.68 9.30 9.74
C VAL A 42 -0.62 8.70 9.22
N GLY A 43 -1.06 9.14 8.04
CA GLY A 43 -2.23 8.62 7.36
C GLY A 43 -1.86 7.71 6.20
N VAL A 44 -2.56 6.58 6.08
CA VAL A 44 -2.60 5.74 4.88
C VAL A 44 -3.98 5.94 4.25
N HIS A 45 -4.01 6.43 3.02
CA HIS A 45 -5.23 6.80 2.31
C HIS A 45 -5.40 5.94 1.07
N ILE A 46 -6.47 5.17 0.99
CA ILE A 46 -6.78 4.31 -0.15
C ILE A 46 -7.90 4.94 -0.96
N ALA A 47 -7.81 4.96 -2.28
CA ALA A 47 -8.85 5.46 -3.16
C ALA A 47 -10.23 4.85 -2.81
N ASP A 48 -11.26 5.69 -2.62
CA ASP A 48 -12.62 5.22 -2.29
C ASP A 48 -13.36 4.76 -3.56
N VAL A 49 -12.93 3.62 -4.12
CA VAL A 49 -13.58 2.98 -5.26
C VAL A 49 -15.05 2.67 -4.95
N SER A 50 -15.38 2.35 -3.69
CA SER A 50 -16.75 2.06 -3.24
C SER A 50 -17.70 3.25 -3.35
N HIS A 51 -17.16 4.47 -3.48
CA HIS A 51 -17.96 5.65 -3.79
C HIS A 51 -18.58 5.59 -5.19
N TYR A 52 -17.85 4.99 -6.15
CA TYR A 52 -18.19 4.98 -7.56
C TYR A 52 -18.79 3.65 -8.03
N VAL A 53 -18.32 2.54 -7.46
CA VAL A 53 -18.82 1.18 -7.74
C VAL A 53 -19.87 0.83 -6.69
N VAL A 54 -21.14 0.92 -7.06
CA VAL A 54 -22.27 0.69 -6.15
C VAL A 54 -22.79 -0.74 -6.30
N PRO A 55 -23.04 -1.48 -5.19
CA PRO A 55 -23.52 -2.85 -5.25
C PRO A 55 -24.78 -3.04 -6.11
N GLY A 56 -24.80 -4.11 -6.91
CA GLY A 56 -25.93 -4.49 -7.77
C GLY A 56 -26.07 -3.65 -9.05
N THR A 57 -25.02 -2.94 -9.45
CA THR A 57 -24.94 -2.24 -10.74
C THR A 57 -24.16 -3.06 -11.76
N ILE A 58 -24.32 -2.78 -13.06
CA ILE A 58 -23.55 -3.44 -14.13
C ILE A 58 -22.03 -3.28 -13.90
N LEU A 59 -21.61 -2.15 -13.35
CA LEU A 59 -20.21 -1.90 -13.03
C LEU A 59 -19.71 -2.80 -11.88
N ASP A 60 -20.55 -3.06 -10.88
CA ASP A 60 -20.27 -3.98 -9.78
C ASP A 60 -20.20 -5.43 -10.29
N ASP A 61 -21.15 -5.83 -11.13
CA ASP A 61 -21.16 -7.17 -11.75
C ASP A 61 -19.90 -7.40 -12.59
N GLU A 62 -19.50 -6.45 -13.44
CA GLU A 62 -18.29 -6.54 -14.26
C GLU A 62 -17.01 -6.59 -13.39
N ALA A 63 -16.95 -5.75 -12.34
CA ALA A 63 -15.82 -5.75 -11.42
C ALA A 63 -15.71 -7.09 -10.67
N TYR A 64 -16.85 -7.67 -10.28
CA TYR A 64 -16.93 -8.98 -9.64
C TYR A 64 -16.49 -10.11 -10.59
N GLU A 65 -16.92 -10.08 -11.86
CA GLU A 65 -16.52 -11.06 -12.87
C GLU A 65 -15.01 -11.02 -13.16
N ARG A 66 -14.41 -9.82 -13.25
CA ARG A 66 -12.97 -9.67 -13.50
C ARG A 66 -12.11 -9.96 -12.28
N ALA A 67 -12.60 -9.63 -11.08
CA ALA A 67 -11.97 -9.78 -9.76
C ALA A 67 -10.64 -9.01 -9.53
N THR A 68 -9.78 -8.86 -10.54
CA THR A 68 -8.49 -8.16 -10.46
C THR A 68 -8.07 -7.62 -11.83
N SER A 69 -7.26 -6.56 -11.83
CA SER A 69 -6.53 -6.14 -13.03
C SER A 69 -5.46 -7.18 -13.37
N VAL A 70 -5.28 -7.45 -14.67
CA VAL A 70 -4.26 -8.38 -15.17
C VAL A 70 -3.14 -7.58 -15.82
N TYR A 71 -1.95 -7.62 -15.21
CA TYR A 71 -0.76 -6.94 -15.69
C TYR A 71 0.05 -7.89 -16.59
N LEU A 72 0.05 -7.61 -17.90
CA LEU A 72 0.89 -8.29 -18.89
C LEU A 72 2.18 -7.49 -19.09
N VAL A 73 3.11 -8.04 -19.88
CA VAL A 73 4.39 -7.38 -20.17
C VAL A 73 4.17 -6.07 -20.94
N ASP A 74 3.25 -6.07 -21.92
CA ASP A 74 3.02 -4.98 -22.87
C ASP A 74 1.78 -4.12 -22.55
N ARG A 75 0.89 -4.58 -21.66
CA ARG A 75 -0.38 -3.91 -21.38
C ARG A 75 -0.97 -4.30 -20.04
N VAL A 76 -1.97 -3.55 -19.61
CA VAL A 76 -2.82 -3.90 -18.47
C VAL A 76 -4.24 -4.14 -18.98
N VAL A 77 -4.88 -5.22 -18.54
CA VAL A 77 -6.32 -5.42 -18.68
C VAL A 77 -6.96 -4.99 -17.36
N PRO A 78 -7.57 -3.80 -17.29
CA PRO A 78 -7.99 -3.24 -16.01
C PRO A 78 -9.28 -3.90 -15.51
N MET A 79 -9.41 -4.04 -14.19
CA MET A 79 -10.64 -4.51 -13.54
C MET A 79 -11.79 -3.53 -13.75
N LEU A 80 -11.49 -2.22 -13.68
CA LEU A 80 -12.46 -1.15 -13.84
C LEU A 80 -12.21 -0.41 -15.17
N PRO A 81 -13.22 0.30 -15.72
CA PRO A 81 -13.00 1.20 -16.84
C PRO A 81 -11.90 2.22 -16.53
N GLU A 82 -11.04 2.54 -17.51
CA GLU A 82 -9.89 3.43 -17.32
C GLU A 82 -10.27 4.81 -16.78
N VAL A 83 -11.45 5.33 -17.14
CA VAL A 83 -11.98 6.60 -16.62
C VAL A 83 -12.15 6.56 -15.09
N LEU A 84 -12.45 5.40 -14.51
CA LEU A 84 -12.50 5.23 -13.06
C LEU A 84 -11.10 4.99 -12.48
N SER A 85 -10.35 4.02 -13.00
CA SER A 85 -9.07 3.63 -12.42
C SER A 85 -8.00 4.73 -12.56
N ASN A 86 -7.86 5.35 -13.72
CA ASN A 86 -6.73 6.23 -14.05
C ASN A 86 -7.03 7.71 -13.77
N ASP A 87 -8.32 8.09 -13.73
CA ASP A 87 -8.70 9.49 -13.55
C ASP A 87 -9.40 9.73 -12.20
N VAL A 88 -10.59 9.16 -12.02
CA VAL A 88 -11.47 9.57 -10.92
C VAL A 88 -11.05 8.98 -9.57
N CYS A 89 -10.63 7.71 -9.54
CA CYS A 89 -10.13 7.05 -8.33
C CYS A 89 -8.64 7.33 -8.08
N SER A 90 -7.84 7.41 -9.14
CA SER A 90 -6.40 7.65 -9.04
C SER A 90 -6.11 8.91 -8.21
N LEU A 91 -5.25 8.76 -7.20
CA LEU A 91 -4.88 9.81 -6.22
C LEU A 91 -3.89 10.82 -6.81
N ARG A 92 -4.28 11.40 -7.95
CA ARG A 92 -3.48 12.35 -8.73
C ARG A 92 -3.13 13.61 -7.92
N PRO A 93 -1.93 14.17 -8.13
CA PRO A 93 -1.49 15.35 -7.40
C PRO A 93 -2.29 16.59 -7.81
N ASN A 94 -2.46 17.51 -6.86
CA ASN A 94 -3.19 18.78 -6.99
C ASN A 94 -4.70 18.63 -7.26
N GLU A 95 -5.29 17.50 -6.89
CA GLU A 95 -6.71 17.21 -7.04
C GLU A 95 -7.28 16.68 -5.71
N ASP A 96 -8.51 17.08 -5.38
CA ASP A 96 -9.23 16.54 -4.22
C ASP A 96 -9.78 15.14 -4.56
N LYS A 97 -9.48 14.15 -3.73
CA LYS A 97 -9.85 12.74 -3.97
C LYS A 97 -10.51 12.12 -2.75
N TYR A 98 -11.58 11.35 -2.98
CA TYR A 98 -12.24 10.57 -1.94
C TYR A 98 -11.41 9.35 -1.59
N THR A 99 -11.20 9.13 -0.30
CA THR A 99 -10.39 8.05 0.23
C THR A 99 -11.03 7.39 1.42
N PHE A 100 -10.69 6.13 1.65
CA PHE A 100 -10.85 5.46 2.92
C PHE A 100 -9.49 5.41 3.60
N SER A 101 -9.43 5.91 4.83
CA SER A 101 -8.17 6.20 5.49
C SER A 101 -8.00 5.45 6.79
N ALA A 102 -6.75 5.06 7.06
CA ALA A 102 -6.27 4.59 8.35
C ALA A 102 -5.22 5.60 8.86
N VAL A 103 -5.52 6.28 9.96
CA VAL A 103 -4.65 7.32 10.54
C VAL A 103 -4.10 6.84 11.87
N PHE A 104 -2.80 6.97 12.06
CA PHE A 104 -2.07 6.47 13.21
C PHE A 104 -1.29 7.60 13.89
N GLU A 105 -1.34 7.65 15.23
CA GLU A 105 -0.38 8.41 16.03
C GLU A 105 0.77 7.46 16.40
N LEU A 106 1.96 7.69 15.86
CA LEU A 106 3.16 6.90 16.06
C LEU A 106 4.19 7.69 16.88
N ASN A 107 4.83 7.06 17.85
CA ASN A 107 6.02 7.64 18.47
C ASN A 107 7.28 7.37 17.61
N ASP A 108 8.44 7.90 18.01
CA ASP A 108 9.72 7.71 17.29
C ASP A 108 10.21 6.24 17.25
N LYS A 109 9.54 5.33 17.96
CA LYS A 109 9.79 3.87 17.92
C LYS A 109 8.78 3.12 17.04
N ALA A 110 7.99 3.85 16.25
CA ALA A 110 6.88 3.31 15.46
C ALA A 110 5.82 2.55 16.29
N GLU A 111 5.69 2.87 17.58
CA GLU A 111 4.64 2.30 18.43
C GLU A 111 3.36 3.14 18.30
N ILE A 112 2.25 2.45 18.03
CA ILE A 112 0.93 3.07 17.82
C ILE A 112 0.35 3.52 19.16
N GLN A 113 0.13 4.82 19.29
CA GLN A 113 -0.52 5.45 20.45
C GLN A 113 -2.03 5.58 20.25
N LYS A 114 -2.45 5.89 19.01
CA LYS A 114 -3.85 6.01 18.61
C LYS A 114 -4.03 5.57 17.16
N GLU A 115 -5.24 5.14 16.83
CA GLU A 115 -5.64 4.77 15.47
C GLU A 115 -7.07 5.27 15.19
N TRP A 116 -7.33 5.64 13.94
CA TRP A 116 -8.64 6.06 13.44
C TRP A 116 -8.85 5.54 12.02
N PHE A 117 -10.09 5.11 11.71
CA PHE A 117 -10.47 4.64 10.38
C PHE A 117 -11.72 5.34 9.91
N GLY A 118 -11.77 5.72 8.63
CA GLY A 118 -12.98 6.30 8.05
C GLY A 118 -12.78 6.93 6.68
N ARG A 119 -13.87 7.41 6.11
CA ARG A 119 -13.85 8.14 4.84
C ARG A 119 -13.32 9.55 5.01
N THR A 120 -12.48 9.97 4.08
CA THR A 120 -11.82 11.27 4.04
C THR A 120 -11.83 11.84 2.63
N VAL A 121 -11.48 13.11 2.53
CA VAL A 121 -10.98 13.73 1.28
C VAL A 121 -9.53 14.10 1.51
N ILE A 122 -8.67 13.77 0.55
CA ILE A 122 -7.26 14.18 0.55
C ILE A 122 -6.98 15.11 -0.62
N HIS A 123 -5.91 15.87 -0.50
CA HIS A 123 -5.30 16.63 -1.58
C HIS A 123 -3.84 16.19 -1.68
N SER A 124 -3.46 15.47 -2.73
CA SER A 124 -2.08 14.99 -2.89
C SER A 124 -1.18 16.14 -3.36
N ASP A 125 -0.25 16.59 -2.52
CA ASP A 125 0.65 17.71 -2.80
C ASP A 125 1.74 17.33 -3.80
N ARG A 126 2.14 16.06 -3.83
CA ARG A 126 3.24 15.57 -4.66
C ARG A 126 3.05 14.11 -5.06
N ARG A 127 3.42 13.80 -6.30
CA ARG A 127 3.65 12.42 -6.76
C ARG A 127 5.14 12.17 -6.85
N PHE A 128 5.64 11.17 -6.14
CA PHE A 128 7.00 10.67 -6.28
C PHE A 128 7.01 9.38 -7.10
N THR A 129 8.09 9.16 -7.85
CA THR A 129 8.46 7.80 -8.23
C THR A 129 9.27 7.13 -7.11
N TYR A 130 9.32 5.80 -7.11
CA TYR A 130 10.20 5.06 -6.18
C TYR A 130 11.66 5.49 -6.28
N GLU A 131 12.14 5.86 -7.47
CA GLU A 131 13.51 6.34 -7.68
C GLU A 131 13.73 7.73 -7.07
N GLU A 132 12.77 8.65 -7.25
CA GLU A 132 12.83 9.97 -6.62
C GLU A 132 12.83 9.83 -5.09
N ALA A 133 11.90 9.06 -4.53
CA ALA A 133 11.85 8.82 -3.09
C ALA A 133 13.13 8.16 -2.56
N GLN A 134 13.69 7.21 -3.31
CA GLN A 134 14.97 6.58 -2.96
C GLN A 134 16.12 7.58 -2.95
N GLU A 135 16.16 8.50 -3.92
CA GLU A 135 17.15 9.57 -3.96
C GLU A 135 17.09 10.41 -2.67
N ARG A 136 15.88 10.78 -2.20
CA ARG A 136 15.71 11.56 -0.96
C ARG A 136 16.24 10.80 0.25
N ILE A 137 16.02 9.48 0.31
CA ILE A 137 16.53 8.62 1.39
C ILE A 137 18.07 8.56 1.37
N GLU A 138 18.67 8.44 0.18
CA GLU A 138 20.13 8.24 0.04
C GLU A 138 20.92 9.54 0.19
N THR A 139 20.47 10.63 -0.44
CA THR A 139 21.19 11.90 -0.49
C THR A 139 20.82 12.84 0.65
N LYS A 140 19.60 12.70 1.20
CA LYS A 140 19.00 13.67 2.14
C LYS A 140 18.86 15.07 1.55
N GLU A 141 18.72 15.14 0.23
CA GLU A 141 18.51 16.37 -0.53
C GLU A 141 17.20 16.30 -1.33
N GLY A 142 16.69 17.46 -1.74
CA GLY A 142 15.46 17.57 -2.53
C GLY A 142 14.23 17.97 -1.72
N ASP A 143 13.11 18.08 -2.42
CA ASP A 143 11.80 18.38 -1.83
C ASP A 143 11.34 17.24 -0.91
N LEU A 144 10.77 17.62 0.24
CA LEU A 144 10.17 16.71 1.22
C LEU A 144 11.10 15.60 1.73
N GLN A 145 12.43 15.83 1.67
CA GLN A 145 13.41 14.83 2.07
C GLN A 145 13.30 14.48 3.56
N GLU A 146 13.00 15.45 4.43
CA GLU A 146 12.89 15.22 5.87
C GLU A 146 11.72 14.28 6.17
N GLU A 147 10.58 14.53 5.54
CA GLU A 147 9.35 13.76 5.67
C GLU A 147 9.53 12.32 5.15
N ILE A 148 10.13 12.16 3.97
CA ILE A 148 10.46 10.85 3.41
C ILE A 148 11.41 10.08 4.34
N ASN A 149 12.46 10.73 4.86
CA ASN A 149 13.42 10.07 5.75
C ASN A 149 12.80 9.71 7.11
N VAL A 150 11.85 10.49 7.64
CA VAL A 150 11.09 10.14 8.85
C VAL A 150 10.25 8.89 8.61
N LEU A 151 9.48 8.85 7.52
CA LEU A 151 8.66 7.68 7.18
C LEU A 151 9.52 6.44 6.92
N ASP A 152 10.65 6.57 6.21
CA ASP A 152 11.60 5.48 6.01
C ASP A 152 12.16 4.96 7.35
N GLY A 153 12.52 5.86 8.26
CA GLY A 153 12.97 5.49 9.60
C GLY A 153 11.94 4.67 10.38
N LEU A 154 10.68 5.11 10.36
CA LEU A 154 9.56 4.38 10.97
C LEU A 154 9.35 3.01 10.29
N ALA A 155 9.39 2.96 8.96
CA ALA A 155 9.25 1.73 8.20
C ALA A 155 10.35 0.71 8.53
N LYS A 156 11.61 1.15 8.63
CA LYS A 156 12.75 0.30 9.03
C LYS A 156 12.56 -0.31 10.43
N ILE A 157 12.01 0.46 11.37
CA ILE A 157 11.70 -0.03 12.72
C ILE A 157 10.59 -1.09 12.67
N MET A 158 9.48 -0.79 11.96
CA MET A 158 8.36 -1.73 11.80
C MET A 158 8.80 -3.04 11.15
N ARG A 159 9.61 -2.94 10.11
CA ARG A 159 10.21 -4.08 9.42
C ARG A 159 11.06 -4.93 10.32
N ALA A 160 11.99 -4.32 11.06
CA ALA A 160 12.87 -5.03 11.97
C ALA A 160 12.05 -5.80 13.02
N ALA A 161 10.99 -5.18 13.55
CA ALA A 161 10.06 -5.84 14.46
C ALA A 161 9.29 -6.99 13.79
N ARG A 162 8.81 -6.80 12.55
CA ARG A 162 8.10 -7.82 11.75
C ARG A 162 8.96 -9.06 11.51
N ILE A 163 10.21 -8.87 11.07
CA ILE A 163 11.18 -9.96 10.86
C ILE A 163 11.51 -10.66 12.17
N LYS A 164 11.78 -9.90 13.24
CA LYS A 164 12.04 -10.46 14.58
C LYS A 164 10.87 -11.33 15.09
N ASN A 165 9.64 -10.99 14.72
CA ASN A 165 8.44 -11.73 15.06
C ASN A 165 8.13 -12.90 14.09
N GLY A 166 9.09 -13.31 13.26
CA GLY A 166 9.00 -14.52 12.45
C GLY A 166 8.47 -14.33 11.03
N ALA A 167 8.36 -13.08 10.55
CA ALA A 167 8.06 -12.85 9.14
C ALA A 167 9.22 -13.36 8.27
N ILE A 168 8.86 -14.04 7.18
CA ILE A 168 9.81 -14.60 6.21
C ILE A 168 9.80 -13.73 4.97
N THR A 169 10.96 -13.22 4.59
CA THR A 169 11.16 -12.54 3.31
C THR A 169 11.63 -13.58 2.30
N PHE A 170 10.85 -13.79 1.23
CA PHE A 170 11.28 -14.60 0.10
C PHE A 170 11.84 -13.66 -0.97
N ASP A 171 13.16 -13.60 -1.09
CA ASP A 171 13.79 -12.92 -2.22
C ASP A 171 13.53 -13.73 -3.49
N ARG A 172 12.54 -13.29 -4.27
CA ARG A 172 12.29 -13.80 -5.62
C ARG A 172 12.81 -12.78 -6.61
N SER A 173 13.69 -13.21 -7.49
CA SER A 173 14.16 -12.38 -8.60
C SER A 173 13.00 -12.17 -9.58
N GLU A 174 12.37 -11.00 -9.53
CA GLU A 174 11.36 -10.60 -10.51
C GLU A 174 12.05 -10.07 -11.77
N VAL A 175 11.76 -10.69 -12.92
CA VAL A 175 12.25 -10.25 -14.23
C VAL A 175 11.25 -9.27 -14.84
N ARG A 176 11.76 -8.15 -15.36
CA ARG A 176 11.02 -7.16 -16.13
C ARG A 176 11.67 -6.96 -17.50
N PHE A 177 10.91 -6.43 -18.44
CA PHE A 177 11.32 -6.23 -19.83
C PHE A 177 11.42 -4.75 -20.15
N ASN A 178 12.46 -4.37 -20.89
CA ASN A 178 12.52 -3.08 -21.56
C ASN A 178 11.82 -3.25 -22.92
N LEU A 179 10.81 -2.43 -23.19
CA LEU A 179 10.07 -2.44 -24.43
C LEU A 179 10.44 -1.22 -25.29
N ASP A 180 10.44 -1.39 -26.61
CA ASP A 180 10.52 -0.28 -27.56
C ASP A 180 9.15 0.38 -27.79
N GLU A 181 9.09 1.39 -28.66
CA GLU A 181 7.86 2.12 -29.02
C GLU A 181 6.78 1.23 -29.65
N ASN A 182 7.14 0.05 -30.16
CA ASN A 182 6.24 -0.94 -30.76
C ASN A 182 5.90 -2.09 -29.79
N ASN A 183 6.19 -1.92 -28.49
CA ASN A 183 6.05 -2.93 -27.44
C ASN A 183 6.87 -4.22 -27.66
N GLN A 184 7.99 -4.13 -28.39
CA GLN A 184 8.89 -5.26 -28.57
C GLN A 184 9.97 -5.29 -27.48
N PRO A 185 10.25 -6.46 -26.87
CA PRO A 185 11.25 -6.56 -25.82
C PRO A 185 12.67 -6.39 -26.39
N ILE A 186 13.34 -5.32 -25.97
CA ILE A 186 14.73 -5.00 -26.34
C ILE A 186 15.73 -5.39 -25.25
N GLY A 187 15.25 -5.79 -24.07
CA GLY A 187 16.11 -6.27 -22.98
C GLY A 187 15.33 -6.73 -21.76
N VAL A 188 16.06 -7.27 -20.79
CA VAL A 188 15.52 -7.69 -19.49
C VAL A 188 16.32 -7.05 -18.36
N TYR A 189 15.65 -6.80 -17.25
CA TYR A 189 16.30 -6.37 -16.01
C TYR A 189 15.62 -7.04 -14.82
N PHE A 190 16.36 -7.15 -13.71
CA PHE A 190 15.82 -7.66 -12.46
C PHE A 190 15.31 -6.48 -11.62
N LYS A 191 14.07 -6.56 -11.16
CA LYS A 191 13.53 -5.59 -10.23
C LYS A 191 14.23 -5.78 -8.88
N ILE A 192 14.80 -4.70 -8.37
CA ILE A 192 15.43 -4.66 -7.04
C ILE A 192 14.52 -3.83 -6.15
N SER A 193 14.03 -4.43 -5.07
CA SER A 193 13.30 -3.70 -4.04
C SER A 193 14.29 -2.92 -3.19
N LYS A 194 14.10 -1.60 -3.08
CA LYS A 194 14.92 -0.71 -2.27
C LYS A 194 14.12 -0.15 -1.09
N ASP A 195 14.76 0.70 -0.29
CA ASP A 195 14.16 1.33 0.90
C ASP A 195 12.86 2.07 0.59
N SER A 196 12.75 2.76 -0.54
CA SER A 196 11.49 3.43 -0.92
C SER A 196 10.33 2.46 -1.18
N ASN A 197 10.59 1.29 -1.78
CA ASN A 197 9.58 0.23 -1.95
C ASN A 197 9.14 -0.31 -0.59
N HIS A 198 10.12 -0.48 0.29
CA HIS A 198 9.96 -1.03 1.62
C HIS A 198 9.23 -0.09 2.57
N LEU A 199 9.42 1.22 2.42
CA LEU A 199 8.66 2.26 3.11
C LEU A 199 7.16 2.06 2.86
N ILE A 200 6.74 2.03 1.59
CA ILE A 200 5.33 1.84 1.22
C ILE A 200 4.83 0.47 1.69
N GLU A 201 5.62 -0.58 1.49
CA GLU A 201 5.27 -1.94 1.93
C GLU A 201 4.89 -2.00 3.42
N GLU A 202 5.70 -1.42 4.32
CA GLU A 202 5.42 -1.51 5.76
C GLU A 202 4.18 -0.70 6.18
N PHE A 203 3.92 0.46 5.57
CA PHE A 203 2.70 1.23 5.87
C PHE A 203 1.44 0.55 5.32
N MET A 204 1.51 -0.06 4.13
CA MET A 204 0.40 -0.87 3.60
C MET A 204 0.14 -2.11 4.45
N LEU A 205 1.20 -2.79 4.93
CA LEU A 205 1.05 -3.92 5.85
C LEU A 205 0.45 -3.49 7.20
N LEU A 206 0.89 -2.34 7.74
CA LEU A 206 0.33 -1.77 8.95
C LEU A 206 -1.17 -1.49 8.78
N ALA A 207 -1.56 -0.78 7.71
CA ALA A 207 -2.96 -0.46 7.43
C ALA A 207 -3.80 -1.72 7.28
N ASN A 208 -3.38 -2.69 6.47
CA ASN A 208 -4.10 -3.95 6.26
C ASN A 208 -4.28 -4.74 7.56
N LYS A 209 -3.22 -4.86 8.36
CA LYS A 209 -3.29 -5.53 9.67
C LYS A 209 -4.30 -4.83 10.58
N LYS A 210 -4.24 -3.51 10.64
CA LYS A 210 -5.06 -2.71 11.55
C LYS A 210 -6.52 -2.60 11.14
N VAL A 211 -6.82 -2.55 9.85
CA VAL A 211 -8.19 -2.70 9.34
C VAL A 211 -8.74 -4.08 9.66
N SER A 212 -7.95 -5.14 9.48
CA SER A 212 -8.35 -6.49 9.86
C SER A 212 -8.67 -6.60 11.36
N GLU A 213 -7.82 -6.07 12.23
CA GLU A 213 -8.07 -6.00 13.69
C GLU A 213 -9.35 -5.19 13.99
N PHE A 214 -9.51 -4.01 13.39
CA PHE A 214 -10.65 -3.12 13.60
C PHE A 214 -11.99 -3.76 13.22
N VAL A 215 -12.05 -4.45 12.08
CA VAL A 215 -13.29 -5.12 11.62
C VAL A 215 -13.59 -6.37 12.43
N SER A 216 -12.55 -7.13 12.80
CA SER A 216 -12.70 -8.43 13.49
C SER A 216 -12.97 -8.28 15.00
N LEU A 217 -12.50 -7.20 15.62
CA LEU A 217 -12.51 -7.06 17.08
C LEU A 217 -13.52 -5.99 17.52
N LYS A 218 -14.37 -6.34 18.48
CA LYS A 218 -15.19 -5.38 19.23
C LYS A 218 -14.77 -5.42 20.69
N LYS A 219 -14.22 -4.30 21.21
CA LYS A 219 -13.64 -4.23 22.56
C LYS A 219 -12.58 -5.31 22.83
N GLY A 220 -11.76 -5.62 21.82
CA GLY A 220 -10.69 -6.63 21.93
C GLY A 220 -11.16 -8.08 21.87
N GLN A 221 -12.45 -8.34 21.61
CA GLN A 221 -12.98 -9.69 21.41
C GLN A 221 -13.44 -9.90 19.96
N PRO A 222 -13.25 -11.11 19.40
CA PRO A 222 -13.80 -11.44 18.09
C PRO A 222 -15.29 -11.15 18.03
N ASN A 223 -15.73 -10.48 16.96
CA ASN A 223 -17.14 -10.29 16.66
C ASN A 223 -17.56 -11.27 15.55
N ASN A 224 -18.87 -11.32 15.26
CA ASN A 224 -19.43 -12.18 14.21
C ASN A 224 -19.58 -11.44 12.87
N ASN A 225 -18.81 -10.38 12.63
CA ASN A 225 -18.89 -9.68 11.35
C ASN A 225 -18.26 -10.56 10.26
N THR A 226 -18.96 -10.70 9.14
CA THR A 226 -18.40 -11.31 7.95
C THR A 226 -17.51 -10.29 7.25
N PHE A 227 -16.25 -10.65 7.02
CA PHE A 227 -15.28 -9.85 6.28
C PHE A 227 -14.42 -10.74 5.40
N ILE A 228 -13.81 -10.16 4.37
CA ILE A 228 -12.94 -10.89 3.45
C ILE A 228 -11.52 -10.89 4.04
N TYR A 229 -11.01 -12.08 4.33
CA TYR A 229 -9.65 -12.27 4.84
C TYR A 229 -8.78 -12.98 3.81
N ARG A 230 -7.51 -12.60 3.77
CA ARG A 230 -6.47 -13.35 3.08
C ARG A 230 -5.72 -14.21 4.09
N ILE A 231 -5.93 -15.52 4.02
CA ILE A 231 -5.34 -16.50 4.95
C ILE A 231 -4.25 -17.27 4.20
N HIS A 232 -3.13 -17.53 4.89
CA HIS A 232 -2.09 -18.44 4.43
C HIS A 232 -2.01 -19.60 5.41
N ASP A 233 -2.43 -20.78 4.98
CA ASP A 233 -2.45 -21.98 5.82
C ASP A 233 -1.03 -22.49 6.12
N ASP A 234 -0.93 -23.33 7.15
CA ASP A 234 0.30 -24.02 7.48
C ASP A 234 0.83 -24.83 6.28
N PRO A 235 2.16 -24.86 6.08
CA PRO A 235 2.74 -25.63 4.99
C PRO A 235 2.46 -27.12 5.19
N ASP A 236 2.07 -27.79 4.10
CA ASP A 236 1.78 -29.23 4.07
C ASP A 236 2.88 -30.03 4.84
N PRO A 237 2.49 -30.77 5.91
CA PRO A 237 3.44 -31.53 6.73
C PRO A 237 4.29 -32.51 5.92
N ALA A 238 3.75 -33.09 4.85
CA ALA A 238 4.47 -34.02 3.98
C ALA A 238 5.58 -33.31 3.18
N LYS A 239 5.28 -32.12 2.63
CA LYS A 239 6.27 -31.28 1.93
C LYS A 239 7.35 -30.80 2.89
N THR A 240 6.96 -30.36 4.09
CA THR A 240 7.88 -29.94 5.15
C THR A 240 8.80 -31.09 5.58
N GLY A 241 8.26 -32.30 5.74
CA GLY A 241 9.04 -33.50 6.05
C GLY A 241 10.04 -33.87 4.95
N SER A 242 9.64 -33.79 3.68
CA SER A 242 10.54 -34.01 2.55
C SER A 242 11.64 -32.95 2.46
N PHE A 243 11.33 -31.68 2.71
CA PHE A 243 12.32 -30.61 2.75
C PHE A 243 13.33 -30.80 3.88
N LYS A 244 12.88 -31.19 5.09
CA LYS A 244 13.77 -31.53 6.21
C LYS A 244 14.73 -32.67 5.86
N ARG A 245 14.24 -33.73 5.20
CA ARG A 245 15.09 -34.83 4.71
C ARG A 245 16.09 -34.37 3.65
N PHE A 246 15.63 -33.62 2.65
CA PHE A 246 16.50 -33.04 1.63
C PHE A 246 17.64 -32.22 2.23
N ARG A 247 17.34 -31.36 3.22
CA ARG A 247 18.37 -30.59 3.93
C ARG A 247 19.42 -31.48 4.60
N PHE A 248 19.01 -32.64 5.12
CA PHE A 248 19.91 -33.59 5.76
C PHE A 248 20.88 -34.25 4.77
N TYR A 249 20.50 -34.41 3.49
CA TYR A 249 21.36 -34.98 2.45
C TYR A 249 22.35 -33.96 1.84
N PHE A 250 22.04 -32.67 1.91
CA PHE A 250 22.87 -31.59 1.35
C PHE A 250 23.72 -30.84 2.40
N TRP A 251 23.60 -31.19 3.68
CA TRP A 251 24.41 -30.67 4.78
C TRP A 251 25.16 -31.80 5.51
N ILE A 252 26.01 -32.51 4.75
CA ILE A 252 27.31 -33.02 5.21
C ILE A 252 28.35 -32.11 4.57
#